data_AF-A0A920N5Z0-F1
#
_entry.id   AF-A0A920N5Z0-F1
#
_cell.length_a   1.000
_cell.length_b   1.000
_cell.length_c   1.000
_cell.angle_alpha   90.00
_cell.angle_beta   90.00
_cell.angle_gamma   90.00
#
_symmetry.space_group_name_H-M   'P 1'
#
loop_
_entity.id
_entity.type
_entity.pdbx_description
1 polymer ?
#
loop_
_entity_poly.entity_id
_entity_poly.type
_entity_poly.pdbx_seq_one_letter_code
_entity_poly.pdbx_strand_id
1 'polypeptide(L)'
;MLAGFDHRGRLFIAASSGKNIRSADLVKDPPNLIRMIADTDGDGVFDRSTIFADKMTLPMGALWHRGALYVASPPNIWRLRDFDDDGVADERTILVDTFGFSGNAASVHGCFLGPNGRLYWCDGRHGHEFREKGRKSDQ
;
A
#
# COMPACT_ATOMS: atom_id res chain seq x y z
N MET A 1 -2.32 -10.90 -0.42
CA MET A 1 -2.74 -10.36 -1.73
C MET A 1 -2.40 -8.89 -1.72
N LEU A 2 -1.59 -8.39 -2.65
CA LEU A 2 -1.22 -6.97 -2.73
C LEU A 2 -1.96 -6.27 -3.87
N ALA A 3 -3.12 -6.79 -4.21
CA ALA A 3 -4.00 -6.23 -5.22
C ALA A 3 -5.46 -6.50 -4.86
N GLY A 4 -6.38 -5.70 -5.39
CA GLY A 4 -7.81 -5.86 -5.18
C GLY A 4 -8.60 -5.41 -6.40
N PHE A 5 -9.67 -6.13 -6.71
CA PHE A 5 -10.60 -5.75 -7.75
C PHE A 5 -11.62 -4.74 -7.23
N ASP A 6 -12.04 -3.82 -8.10
CA ASP A 6 -13.32 -3.16 -7.91
C ASP A 6 -14.48 -3.96 -8.53
N HIS A 7 -15.69 -3.44 -8.34
CA HIS A 7 -16.92 -4.01 -8.90
C HIS A 7 -17.00 -4.00 -10.44
N ARG A 8 -16.09 -3.32 -11.13
CA ARG A 8 -16.03 -3.24 -12.60
C ARG A 8 -14.98 -4.16 -13.21
N GLY A 9 -14.24 -4.90 -12.39
CA GLY A 9 -13.16 -5.77 -12.85
C GLY A 9 -11.83 -5.04 -13.07
N ARG A 10 -11.70 -3.78 -12.65
CA ARG A 10 -10.39 -3.10 -12.65
C ARG A 10 -9.56 -3.63 -11.49
N LEU A 11 -8.30 -3.96 -11.75
CA LEU A 11 -7.38 -4.50 -10.74
C LEU A 11 -6.42 -3.41 -10.25
N PHE A 12 -6.44 -3.16 -8.94
CA PHE A 12 -5.55 -2.20 -8.28
C PHE A 12 -4.41 -2.95 -7.63
N ILE A 13 -3.18 -2.71 -8.07
CA ILE A 13 -1.97 -3.44 -7.71
C ILE A 13 -1.05 -2.50 -6.93
N ALA A 14 -0.65 -2.93 -5.74
CA ALA A 14 0.44 -2.29 -5.02
C ALA A 14 1.78 -2.61 -5.71
N ALA A 15 2.40 -1.60 -6.31
CA ALA A 15 3.61 -1.73 -7.10
C ALA A 15 4.80 -1.10 -6.37
N SER A 16 5.82 -1.92 -6.17
CA SER A 16 7.11 -1.48 -5.63
C SER A 16 8.05 -1.04 -6.76
N SER A 17 8.86 -0.02 -6.49
CA SER A 17 9.96 0.44 -7.33
C SER A 17 11.12 -0.55 -7.42
N GLY A 18 11.10 -1.63 -6.62
CA GLY A 18 12.17 -2.63 -6.57
C GLY A 18 13.42 -2.19 -5.80
N LYS A 19 13.42 -0.97 -5.24
CA LYS A 19 14.54 -0.43 -4.47
C LYS A 19 14.41 -0.80 -2.99
N ASN A 20 15.54 -1.14 -2.36
CA ASN A 20 15.62 -1.34 -0.92
C ASN A 20 16.04 -0.03 -0.24
N ILE A 21 15.10 0.66 0.39
CA ILE A 21 15.26 2.03 0.91
C ILE A 21 14.87 2.03 2.40
N ARG A 22 15.63 2.77 3.21
CA ARG A 22 15.33 2.92 4.64
C ARG A 22 14.08 3.78 4.86
N SER A 23 13.39 3.56 5.97
CA SER A 23 12.13 4.25 6.27
C SER A 23 12.21 5.78 6.19
N ALA A 24 13.29 6.41 6.68
CA ALA A 24 13.45 7.87 6.61
C ALA A 24 13.42 8.41 5.17
N ASP A 25 14.09 7.72 4.25
CA ASP A 25 14.13 8.10 2.83
C ASP A 25 12.82 7.75 2.11
N LEU A 26 12.17 6.64 2.50
CA LEU A 26 10.84 6.26 2.00
C LEU A 26 9.77 7.30 2.34
N VAL A 27 9.83 7.93 3.52
CA VAL A 27 8.91 9.02 3.88
C VAL A 27 9.23 10.30 3.11
N LYS A 28 10.51 10.59 2.89
CA LYS A 28 10.96 11.82 2.23
C LYS A 28 10.62 11.85 0.74
N ASP A 29 10.87 10.77 0.02
CA ASP A 29 10.52 10.62 -1.40
C ASP A 29 9.95 9.23 -1.67
N PRO A 30 8.65 9.02 -1.42
CA PRO A 30 8.03 7.71 -1.57
C PRO A 30 7.99 7.29 -3.05
N PRO A 31 8.68 6.20 -3.44
CA PRO A 31 8.87 5.86 -4.85
C PRO A 31 7.83 4.86 -5.37
N ASN A 32 6.99 4.32 -4.49
CA ASN A 32 6.06 3.25 -4.82
C ASN A 32 4.69 3.82 -5.20
N LEU A 33 3.83 2.97 -5.78
CA LEU A 33 2.56 3.42 -6.34
C LEU A 33 1.48 2.33 -6.27
N ILE A 34 0.23 2.74 -6.47
CA ILE A 34 -0.87 1.88 -6.85
C ILE A 34 -1.08 1.99 -8.36
N ARG A 35 -0.99 0.85 -9.03
CA ARG A 35 -1.25 0.69 -10.45
C ARG A 35 -2.66 0.18 -10.64
N MET A 36 -3.48 0.83 -11.45
CA MET A 36 -4.75 0.27 -11.90
C MET A 36 -4.57 -0.30 -13.30
N ILE A 37 -5.02 -1.54 -13.51
CA ILE A 37 -5.13 -2.13 -14.84
C ILE A 37 -6.59 -2.48 -15.14
N ALA A 38 -6.98 -2.35 -16.41
CA ALA A 38 -8.35 -2.60 -16.87
C ALA A 38 -8.33 -3.30 -18.23
N ASP A 39 -9.29 -4.19 -18.40
CA ASP A 39 -9.70 -4.76 -19.69
C ASP A 39 -10.84 -3.87 -20.18
N THR A 40 -10.65 -3.21 -21.33
CA THR A 40 -11.58 -2.20 -21.85
C THR A 40 -12.46 -2.74 -22.98
N ASP A 41 -12.14 -3.91 -23.54
CA ASP A 41 -12.91 -4.56 -24.61
C ASP A 41 -13.61 -5.85 -24.17
N GLY A 42 -13.32 -6.35 -22.98
CA GLY A 42 -13.96 -7.50 -22.35
C GLY A 42 -13.43 -8.85 -22.84
N ASP A 43 -12.24 -8.89 -23.45
CA ASP A 43 -11.64 -10.13 -23.96
C ASP A 43 -10.93 -10.98 -22.88
N GLY A 44 -10.88 -10.47 -21.64
CA GLY A 44 -10.22 -11.10 -20.49
C GLY A 44 -8.74 -10.76 -20.35
N VAL A 45 -8.20 -9.88 -21.22
CA VAL A 45 -6.82 -9.39 -21.21
C VAL A 45 -6.81 -7.93 -20.80
N PHE A 46 -6.01 -7.59 -19.78
CA PHE A 46 -5.84 -6.20 -19.40
C PHE A 46 -5.07 -5.42 -20.49
N ASP A 47 -5.70 -4.41 -21.08
CA ASP A 47 -5.15 -3.58 -22.16
C ASP A 47 -4.75 -2.16 -21.71
N ARG A 48 -5.29 -1.68 -20.57
CA ARG A 48 -5.06 -0.32 -20.05
C ARG A 48 -4.33 -0.37 -18.72
N SER A 49 -3.40 0.58 -18.52
CA SER A 49 -2.54 0.68 -17.35
C SER A 49 -2.37 2.15 -16.92
N THR A 50 -2.83 2.49 -15.71
CA THR A 50 -2.83 3.87 -15.18
C THR A 50 -2.20 3.89 -13.78
N ILE A 51 -1.45 4.95 -13.46
CA ILE A 51 -1.02 5.18 -12.08
C ILE A 51 -2.23 5.74 -11.33
N PHE A 52 -2.86 4.92 -10.50
CA PHE A 52 -4.02 5.34 -9.72
C PHE A 52 -3.59 6.25 -8.55
N ALA A 53 -2.52 5.88 -7.86
CA ALA A 53 -1.94 6.72 -6.81
C ALA A 53 -0.42 6.55 -6.75
N ASP A 54 0.32 7.62 -7.01
CA ASP A 54 1.77 7.69 -6.82
C ASP A 54 2.16 8.00 -5.36
N LYS A 55 3.45 8.24 -5.09
CA LYS A 55 3.95 8.71 -3.79
C LYS A 55 3.50 7.87 -2.60
N MET A 56 3.56 6.55 -2.76
CA MET A 56 3.37 5.59 -1.69
C MET A 56 4.71 5.14 -1.12
N THR A 57 4.75 4.91 0.19
CA THR A 57 5.93 4.42 0.90
C THR A 57 6.16 2.94 0.60
N LEU A 58 5.32 2.06 1.11
CA LEU A 58 5.32 0.62 0.88
C LEU A 58 3.87 0.14 0.87
N PRO A 59 3.15 0.24 -0.26
CA PRO A 59 1.78 -0.21 -0.31
C PRO A 59 1.74 -1.74 -0.09
N MET A 60 1.14 -2.16 1.03
CA MET A 60 1.05 -3.53 1.51
C MET A 60 -0.41 -4.01 1.60
N GLY A 61 -1.18 -3.72 0.55
CA GLY A 61 -2.48 -4.29 0.27
C GLY A 61 -3.46 -3.26 -0.31
N ALA A 62 -4.54 -3.76 -0.91
CA ALA A 62 -5.48 -2.96 -1.67
C ALA A 62 -6.87 -3.59 -1.57
N LEU A 63 -7.84 -2.83 -1.09
CA LEU A 63 -9.22 -3.26 -0.95
C LEU A 63 -10.14 -2.20 -1.52
N TRP A 64 -10.89 -2.53 -2.57
CA TRP A 64 -11.97 -1.69 -3.02
C TRP A 64 -13.19 -1.90 -2.12
N HIS A 65 -13.75 -0.82 -1.59
CA HIS A 65 -14.98 -0.88 -0.81
C HIS A 65 -15.73 0.46 -0.87
N ARG A 66 -17.04 0.43 -1.15
CA ARG A 66 -17.92 1.62 -1.12
C ARG A 66 -17.34 2.85 -1.86
N GLY A 67 -16.87 2.64 -3.09
CA GLY A 67 -16.39 3.72 -3.97
C GLY A 67 -15.01 4.27 -3.60
N ALA A 68 -14.23 3.56 -2.80
CA ALA A 68 -12.88 3.95 -2.45
C ALA A 68 -11.94 2.75 -2.43
N LEU A 69 -10.65 3.02 -2.69
CA LEU A 69 -9.58 2.06 -2.47
C LEU A 69 -8.93 2.31 -1.11
N TYR A 70 -8.92 1.29 -0.26
CA TYR A 70 -8.23 1.31 1.03
C TYR A 70 -6.88 0.61 0.91
N VAL A 71 -5.83 1.30 1.31
CA VAL A 71 -4.44 0.84 1.13
C VAL A 71 -3.68 0.96 2.43
N ALA A 72 -3.10 -0.14 2.91
CA ALA A 72 -2.07 -0.05 3.94
C ALA A 72 -0.76 0.38 3.28
N SER A 73 -0.17 1.50 3.72
CA SER A 73 1.14 1.96 3.26
C SER A 73 1.80 2.73 4.39
N PRO A 74 2.69 2.09 5.18
CA PRO A 74 3.19 2.62 6.44
C PRO A 74 3.85 3.99 6.23
N PRO A 75 3.59 4.98 7.08
CA PRO A 75 3.01 4.84 8.41
C PRO A 75 1.47 4.88 8.44
N ASN A 76 0.79 4.78 7.28
CA ASN A 76 -0.63 5.13 7.17
C ASN A 76 -1.52 4.01 6.61
N ILE A 77 -2.80 4.09 6.97
CA ILE A 77 -3.90 3.51 6.20
C ILE A 77 -4.56 4.63 5.40
N TRP A 78 -4.58 4.46 4.08
CA TRP A 78 -5.14 5.43 3.14
C TRP A 78 -6.53 5.04 2.69
N ARG A 79 -7.37 6.05 2.44
CA ARG A 79 -8.58 5.97 1.62
C ARG A 79 -8.37 6.85 0.39
N LEU A 80 -8.42 6.23 -0.77
CA LEU A 80 -8.18 6.86 -2.07
C LEU A 80 -9.49 6.85 -2.86
N ARG A 81 -9.90 8.00 -3.40
CA ARG A 81 -11.12 8.14 -4.20
C ARG A 81 -10.82 8.81 -5.53
N ASP A 82 -11.50 8.32 -6.56
CA ASP A 82 -11.54 8.81 -7.93
C ASP A 82 -13.01 9.17 -8.18
N PHE A 83 -13.27 10.47 -8.36
CA PHE A 83 -14.61 11.04 -8.47
C PHE A 83 -15.05 11.23 -9.92
N ASP A 84 -14.10 11.41 -10.84
CA ASP A 84 -14.36 11.63 -12.26
C ASP A 84 -14.16 10.39 -13.14
N ASP A 85 -13.70 9.29 -12.53
CA ASP A 85 -13.47 7.98 -13.12
C ASP A 85 -12.38 7.96 -14.21
N ASP A 86 -11.44 8.90 -14.16
CA ASP A 86 -10.32 8.95 -15.10
C ASP A 86 -9.27 7.83 -14.86
N GLY A 87 -9.34 7.18 -13.70
CA GLY A 87 -8.42 6.14 -13.25
C GLY A 87 -7.29 6.66 -12.37
N VAL A 88 -7.40 7.86 -11.81
CA VAL A 88 -6.48 8.51 -10.89
C VAL A 88 -7.23 8.93 -9.62
N ALA A 89 -6.60 8.73 -8.47
CA ALA A 89 -7.19 9.13 -7.20
C ALA A 89 -7.10 10.66 -7.00
N ASP A 90 -8.24 11.34 -7.13
CA ASP A 90 -8.43 12.76 -6.81
C ASP A 90 -8.20 13.09 -5.34
N GLU A 91 -8.65 12.21 -4.45
CA GLU A 91 -8.61 12.45 -3.01
C GLU A 91 -7.86 11.36 -2.26
N ARG A 92 -6.97 11.80 -1.37
CA ARG A 92 -6.21 10.96 -0.46
C ARG A 92 -6.51 11.36 0.98
N THR A 93 -7.22 10.50 1.70
CA THR A 93 -7.47 10.67 3.14
C THR A 93 -6.62 9.68 3.93
N ILE A 94 -5.90 10.14 4.95
CA ILE A 94 -5.30 9.26 5.96
C ILE A 94 -6.39 8.91 6.99
N LEU A 95 -6.64 7.62 7.19
CA LEU A 95 -7.63 7.15 8.17
C LEU A 95 -7.00 6.78 9.50
N VAL A 96 -5.78 6.25 9.45
CA VAL A 96 -4.96 5.86 10.60
C VAL A 96 -3.52 6.16 10.21
N ASP A 97 -2.73 6.68 11.15
CA ASP A 97 -1.33 7.03 10.93
C ASP A 97 -0.42 6.39 12.00
N THR A 98 0.85 6.76 11.95
CA THR A 98 1.83 6.47 13.01
C THR A 98 2.20 4.98 13.16
N PHE A 99 1.93 4.14 12.15
CA PHE A 99 2.50 2.79 12.12
C PHE A 99 4.02 2.82 11.99
N GLY A 100 4.70 2.03 12.83
CA GLY A 100 6.14 1.83 12.74
C GLY A 100 6.54 1.07 11.48
N PHE A 101 7.67 1.43 10.88
CA PHE A 101 8.30 0.63 9.83
C PHE A 101 9.78 1.01 9.66
N SER A 102 10.59 0.06 9.19
CA SER A 102 12.03 0.26 8.92
C SER A 102 12.40 0.20 7.44
N GLY A 103 11.43 -0.13 6.58
CA GLY A 103 11.64 -0.37 5.14
C GLY A 103 11.79 -1.86 4.78
N ASN A 104 11.92 -2.77 5.75
CA ASN A 104 12.08 -4.22 5.53
C ASN A 104 10.75 -4.99 5.32
N ALA A 105 9.65 -4.28 5.04
CA ALA A 105 8.28 -4.80 4.90
C ALA A 105 7.66 -5.48 6.15
N ALA A 106 8.34 -5.51 7.31
CA ALA A 106 7.71 -5.79 8.59
C ALA A 106 6.99 -4.52 9.08
N SER A 107 5.72 -4.39 8.69
CA SER A 107 4.90 -3.19 8.90
C SER A 107 3.41 -3.55 8.87
N VAL A 108 2.54 -2.54 8.78
CA VAL A 108 1.11 -2.72 8.56
C VAL A 108 0.79 -3.24 7.15
N HIS A 109 -0.06 -4.26 7.08
CA HIS A 109 -0.54 -4.94 5.86
C HIS A 109 -2.07 -5.02 5.86
N GLY A 110 -2.68 -4.90 4.69
CA GLY A 110 -4.14 -4.80 4.52
C GLY A 110 -4.53 -3.73 3.50
N CYS A 111 -5.78 -3.29 3.42
CA CYS A 111 -6.90 -3.66 4.28
C CYS A 111 -7.60 -4.95 3.81
N PHE A 112 -8.38 -5.57 4.69
CA PHE A 112 -9.30 -6.65 4.35
C PHE A 112 -10.67 -6.41 5.00
N LEU A 113 -11.73 -6.80 4.29
CA LEU A 113 -13.10 -6.62 4.75
C LEU A 113 -13.54 -7.83 5.56
N GLY A 114 -13.97 -7.61 6.80
CA GLY A 114 -14.57 -8.66 7.62
C GLY A 114 -16.05 -8.87 7.32
N PRO A 115 -16.64 -10.02 7.70
CA PRO A 115 -18.06 -10.33 7.48
C PRO A 115 -19.01 -9.40 8.24
N ASN A 116 -18.52 -8.67 9.24
CA ASN A 116 -19.25 -7.65 9.99
C ASN A 116 -19.20 -6.25 9.34
N GLY A 117 -18.64 -6.13 8.13
CA GLY A 117 -18.50 -4.86 7.42
C GLY A 117 -17.43 -3.93 7.98
N ARG A 118 -16.55 -4.41 8.88
CA ARG A 118 -15.39 -3.64 9.37
C ARG A 118 -14.17 -3.88 8.50
N LEU A 119 -13.33 -2.86 8.43
CA LEU A 119 -12.00 -2.94 7.84
C LEU A 119 -11.01 -3.44 8.88
N TYR A 120 -10.12 -4.32 8.47
CA TYR A 120 -9.08 -4.90 9.29
C TYR A 120 -7.73 -4.75 8.59
N TRP A 121 -6.68 -4.75 9.39
CA TRP A 121 -5.27 -4.75 8.99
C TRP A 121 -4.46 -5.55 10.02
N CYS A 122 -3.28 -5.98 9.63
CA CYS A 122 -2.34 -6.68 10.51
C CYS A 122 -1.02 -5.93 10.52
N ASP A 123 -0.52 -5.60 11.71
CA ASP A 123 0.82 -5.04 11.87
C ASP A 123 1.81 -6.15 12.23
N GLY A 124 2.89 -6.25 11.44
CA GLY A 124 3.93 -7.25 11.64
C GLY A 124 4.79 -6.98 12.88
N ARG A 125 5.43 -8.02 13.41
CA ARG A 125 6.38 -7.85 14.51
C ARG A 125 7.58 -7.01 14.04
N HIS A 126 7.82 -5.88 14.70
CA HIS A 126 9.03 -5.09 14.49
C HIS A 126 10.29 -5.83 14.99
N GLY A 127 11.40 -5.63 14.27
CA GLY A 127 12.70 -6.23 14.60
C GLY A 127 13.21 -5.85 15.99
N HIS A 128 14.19 -6.58 16.49
CA HIS A 128 14.80 -6.37 17.80
C HIS A 128 16.25 -5.90 17.62
N GLU A 129 16.67 -4.90 18.38
CA GLU A 129 18.10 -4.58 18.51
C GLU A 129 18.71 -5.46 19.59
N PHE A 130 19.70 -6.27 19.22
CA PHE A 130 20.47 -7.05 20.16
C PHE A 130 21.85 -6.41 20.34
N ARG A 131 22.29 -6.28 21.59
CA ARG A 131 23.64 -5.86 21.95
C ARG A 131 24.29 -6.94 22.79
N GLU A 132 25.43 -7.44 22.35
CA GLU A 132 26.25 -8.35 23.15
C GLU A 132 26.96 -7.54 24.24
N LYS A 133 26.69 -7.84 25.52
CA LYS A 133 27.38 -7.18 26.64
C LYS A 133 28.84 -7.65 26.68
N GLY A 134 29.78 -6.70 26.67
CA GLY A 134 31.22 -6.96 26.87
C GLY A 134 32.06 -7.05 25.59
N ARG A 135 31.44 -7.01 24.41
CA ARG A 135 32.18 -6.91 23.14
C ARG A 135 32.51 -5.45 22.86
N LYS A 136 33.78 -5.06 23.01
CA LYS A 136 34.28 -3.80 22.46
C LYS A 136 34.09 -3.88 20.93
N SER A 137 33.45 -2.88 20.35
CA SER A 137 33.33 -2.77 18.90
C SER A 137 34.74 -2.59 18.32
N ASP A 138 35.27 -3.61 17.66
CA ASP A 138 36.35 -3.40 16.71
C ASP A 138 35.76 -2.75 15.45
N GLN A 139 36.55 -1.83 14.92
CA GLN A 139 36.26 -0.78 13.93
C GLN A 139 35.53 -1.24 12.67
#